data_AF-A0A2D5RXX4-F1
#
_entry.id   AF-A0A2D5RXX4-F1
#
_cell.length_a   1.000
_cell.length_b   1.000
_cell.length_c   1.000
_cell.angle_alpha   90.00
_cell.angle_beta   90.00
_cell.angle_gamma   90.00
#
_symmetry.space_group_name_H-M   'P 1'
#
loop_
_entity.id
_entity.type
_entity.pdbx_description
1 polymer ?
#
loop_
_entity_poly.entity_id
_entity_poly.type
_entity_poly.pdbx_seq_one_letter_code
_entity_poly.pdbx_strand_id
1 'polypeptide(L)' 'MDVNNITSIGWLHNADNSIALTICLRFQMKPVFVSISKVEFDNAGGIEKIQKSKQLAVDFFIKYGVGREYKG' A
#
# COMPACT_ATOMS: atom_id res chain seq x y z
N MET A 1 -2.17 -10.15 5.53
CA MET A 1 -3.12 -9.58 4.55
C MET A 1 -3.14 -10.52 3.35
N ASP A 2 -4.32 -10.85 2.82
CA ASP A 2 -4.48 -11.69 1.62
C ASP A 2 -4.78 -10.83 0.40
N VAL A 3 -4.18 -11.13 -0.75
CA VAL A 3 -4.38 -10.43 -2.03
C VAL A 3 -5.86 -10.38 -2.44
N ASN A 4 -6.60 -11.46 -2.18
CA ASN A 4 -8.03 -11.58 -2.52
C ASN A 4 -8.91 -10.64 -1.68
N ASN A 5 -8.39 -10.17 -0.54
CA ASN A 5 -9.06 -9.19 0.29
C ASN A 5 -8.85 -7.77 -0.21
N ILE A 6 -7.88 -7.50 -1.10
CA ILE A 6 -7.63 -6.14 -1.63
C ILE A 6 -8.64 -5.81 -2.72
N THR A 7 -9.42 -4.74 -2.52
CA THR A 7 -10.40 -4.26 -3.51
C THR A 7 -9.81 -3.22 -4.44
N SER A 8 -9.08 -2.25 -3.89
CA SER A 8 -8.41 -1.19 -4.64
C SER A 8 -7.15 -0.71 -3.92
N ILE A 9 -6.26 -0.07 -4.68
CA ILE A 9 -5.02 0.52 -4.16
C ILE A 9 -4.92 1.95 -4.70
N GLY A 10 -4.87 2.92 -3.79
CA GLY A 10 -4.56 4.31 -4.06
C GLY A 10 -3.13 4.66 -3.65
N TRP A 11 -2.63 5.82 -4.09
CA TRP A 11 -1.32 6.30 -3.70
C TRP A 11 -1.26 7.83 -3.76
N LEU A 12 -0.32 8.40 -3.01
CA LEU A 12 -0.01 9.84 -2.97
C LEU A 12 1.44 10.08 -2.51
N HIS A 13 1.96 11.26 -2.80
CA HIS A 13 3.23 11.72 -2.25
C HIS A 13 3.03 12.25 -0.83
N ASN A 14 3.86 11.79 0.09
CA ASN A 14 4.02 12.42 1.40
C ASN A 14 4.85 13.69 1.27
N ALA A 15 4.81 14.54 2.31
CA ALA A 15 5.58 15.78 2.35
C ALA A 15 7.11 15.56 2.30
N ASP A 16 7.59 14.39 2.70
CA ASP A 16 9.00 13.99 2.67
C ASP A 16 9.42 13.32 1.34
N ASN A 17 8.57 13.42 0.30
CA ASN A 17 8.72 12.75 -1.00
C ASN A 17 8.67 11.21 -0.96
N SER A 18 8.35 10.58 0.17
CA SER A 18 7.98 9.17 0.19
C SER A 18 6.58 8.96 -0.42
N ILE A 19 6.23 7.70 -0.69
CA ILE A 19 4.92 7.33 -1.25
C ILE A 19 4.07 6.72 -0.14
N ALA A 20 2.88 7.29 0.08
CA ALA A 20 1.84 6.66 0.87
C ALA A 20 0.94 5.82 -0.04
N LEU A 21 0.96 4.51 0.15
CA LEU A 21 0.02 3.56 -0.45
C LEU A 21 -1.19 3.39 0.47
N THR A 22 -2.38 3.46 -0.12
CA THR A 22 -3.66 3.26 0.56
C THR A 22 -4.30 1.98 0.03
N ILE A 23 -4.31 0.92 0.84
CA ILE A 23 -4.80 -0.40 0.45
C ILE A 23 -6.20 -0.59 1.04
N CYS A 24 -7.21 -0.67 0.18
CA CYS A 24 -8.60 -0.91 0.58
C CYS A 24 -8.88 -2.40 0.64
N LEU A 25 -9.58 -2.85 1.69
CA LEU A 25 -9.88 -4.25 1.93
C LEU A 25 -11.39 -4.53 1.90
N ARG A 26 -11.79 -5.69 1.37
CA ARG A 26 -13.20 -6.07 1.13
C ARG A 26 -14.04 -6.14 2.41
N PHE A 27 -13.45 -6.59 3.52
CA PHE A 27 -14.16 -6.84 4.78
C PHE A 27 -13.71 -5.93 5.92
N GLN A 28 -12.96 -4.87 5.61
CA GLN A 28 -12.49 -3.91 6.61
C GLN A 28 -12.91 -2.51 6.19
N MET A 29 -13.61 -1.80 7.09
CA MET A 29 -14.11 -0.45 6.81
C MET A 29 -13.01 0.61 6.66
N LYS A 30 -11.81 0.32 7.16
CA LYS A 30 -10.69 1.26 7.17
C LYS A 30 -9.58 0.77 6.24
N PRO A 31 -9.09 1.61 5.32
CA PRO A 31 -7.94 1.25 4.51
C PRO A 31 -6.69 1.14 5.38
N VAL A 32 -5.71 0.42 4.84
CA VAL A 32 -4.39 0.29 5.43
C VAL A 32 -3.45 1.24 4.72
N PHE A 33 -2.66 1.99 5.49
CA PHE A 33 -1.69 2.94 4.97
C PHE A 33 -0.27 2.39 5.12
N VAL A 34 0.49 2.43 4.04
CA VAL A 34 1.89 1.99 4.01
C VAL A 34 2.72 3.10 3.39
N SER A 35 3.75 3.55 4.09
CA SER A 35 4.71 4.52 3.55
C SER A 35 5.95 3.78 3.06
N ILE A 36 6.31 3.98 1.79
CA ILE A 36 7.50 3.40 1.15
C ILE A 36 8.33 4.50 0.51
N SER A 37 9.63 4.26 0.32
CA SER A 37 10.46 5.24 -0.39
C SER A 37 10.03 5.38 -1.85
N LYS A 38 10.27 6.56 -2.44
CA LYS A 38 10.05 6.77 -3.88
C LYS A 38 10.83 5.78 -4.74
N VAL A 39 12.06 5.47 -4.36
CA VAL A 39 12.91 4.50 -5.06
C VAL A 39 12.30 3.11 -5.07
N GLU A 40 11.74 2.64 -3.95
CA GLU A 40 11.05 1.35 -3.90
C GLU A 40 9.78 1.31 -4.73
N PHE A 41 9.02 2.41 -4.75
CA PHE A 41 7.84 2.55 -5.61
C PHE A 41 8.23 2.50 -7.09
N ASP A 42 9.27 3.23 -7.49
CA ASP A 42 9.75 3.26 -8.88
C ASP A 42 10.31 1.89 -9.29
N ASN A 43 11.07 1.22 -8.42
CA ASN A 43 11.60 -0.13 -8.65
C ASN A 43 10.49 -1.19 -8.74
N ALA A 44 9.36 -0.99 -8.06
CA ALA A 44 8.18 -1.83 -8.21
C ALA A 44 7.43 -1.57 -9.53
N GLY A 45 7.86 -0.59 -10.32
CA GLY A 45 7.23 -0.17 -11.58
C GLY A 45 6.03 0.76 -11.38
N GLY A 46 6.01 1.47 -10.25
CA GLY A 46 4.98 2.46 -9.91
C GLY A 46 3.59 1.87 -9.68
N ILE A 47 2.58 2.74 -9.63
CA ILE A 47 1.21 2.35 -9.30
C ILE A 47 0.63 1.36 -10.30
N GLU A 48 0.96 1.46 -11.59
CA GLU A 48 0.41 0.57 -12.61
C GLU A 48 0.76 -0.90 -12.35
N LYS A 49 2.02 -1.16 -11.96
CA LYS A 49 2.47 -2.51 -11.63
C LYS A 49 1.92 -2.98 -10.30
N ILE A 50 1.84 -2.10 -9.30
CA ILE A 50 1.29 -2.41 -7.97
C ILE A 50 -0.22 -2.74 -8.06
N GLN A 51 -0.98 -2.04 -8.91
CA GLN A 51 -2.40 -2.33 -9.12
C GLN A 51 -2.62 -3.63 -9.92
N LYS A 52 -1.79 -3.90 -10.92
CA LYS A 52 -1.82 -5.16 -11.67
C LYS A 52 -1.41 -6.37 -10.81
N SER A 53 -0.42 -6.19 -9.94
CA SER A 53 0.07 -7.20 -9.02
C SER A 53 -0.17 -6.78 -7.57
N LYS A 54 -1.38 -7.06 -7.09
CA LYS A 54 -1.80 -6.83 -5.70
C LYS A 54 -0.88 -7.51 -4.66
N GLN A 55 -0.09 -8.51 -5.05
CA GLN A 55 0.92 -9.12 -4.19
C GLN A 55 1.98 -8.11 -3.74
N LEU A 56 2.42 -7.19 -4.61
CA LEU A 56 3.38 -6.15 -4.24
C LEU A 56 2.86 -5.26 -3.09
N ALA A 57 1.57 -4.95 -3.10
CA ALA A 57 0.94 -4.21 -2.02
C ALA A 57 0.91 -5.00 -0.70
N VAL A 58 0.71 -6.32 -0.76
CA VAL A 58 0.82 -7.21 0.40
C VAL A 58 2.25 -7.24 0.93
N ASP A 59 3.25 -7.34 0.05
CA ASP A 59 4.66 -7.40 0.43
C ASP A 59 5.10 -6.10 1.11
N PHE A 60 4.69 -4.94 0.57
CA PHE A 60 4.93 -3.64 1.20
C PHE A 60 4.22 -3.52 2.55
N PHE A 61 2.98 -4.00 2.66
CA PHE A 61 2.27 -4.03 3.94
C PHE A 61 3.00 -4.91 4.96
N ILE A 62 3.45 -6.10 4.58
CA ILE A 62 4.19 -7.00 5.47
C ILE A 62 5.49 -6.33 5.95
N LYS A 63 6.21 -5.66 5.04
CA LYS A 63 7.48 -5.02 5.34
C LYS A 63 7.36 -3.77 6.21
N TYR A 64 6.33 -2.94 6.00
CA TYR A 64 6.27 -1.58 6.57
C TYR A 64 4.98 -1.25 7.33
N GLY A 65 3.93 -2.05 7.16
CA GLY A 65 2.60 -1.79 7.68
C GLY A 65 2.16 -2.69 8.84
N VAL A 66 2.85 -3.79 9.11
CA VAL A 66 2.50 -4.72 10.20
C VAL A 66 2.53 -3.99 11.55
N GLY A 67 1.41 -4.02 12.26
CA GLY A 67 1.25 -3.36 13.57
C GLY A 67 0.83 -1.88 13.51
N ARG A 68 0.68 -1.30 12.32
CA ARG A 68 0.15 0.07 12.17
C ARG A 68 -1.37 0.03 12.08
N GLU A 69 -2.03 0.41 13.17
CA GLU A 69 -3.48 0.65 13.18
C GLU A 69 -3.79 2.11 12.85
N TYR A 70 -4.77 2.33 11.97
CA TYR A 70 -5.31 3.66 11.73
C TYR A 70 -6.08 4.15 12.95
N LYS A 71 -5.53 5.14 13.66
CA LYS A 71 -6.09 5.67 14.92
C LYS A 71 -7.17 6.75 14.78
N GLY A 72 -7.44 7.23 13.55
CA GLY A 72 -8.36 8.35 13.34
C GLY A 72 -7.65 9.68 13.54
#